data_AF-A0A5C5YT15-F1
#
_entry.id   AF-A0A5C5YT15-F1
#
_cell.length_a   1.000
_cell.length_b   1.000
_cell.length_c   1.000
_cell.angle_alpha   90.00
_cell.angle_beta   90.00
_cell.angle_gamma   90.00
#
_symmetry.space_group_name_H-M   'P 1'
#
loop_
_entity.id
_entity.type
_entity.pdbx_description
1 polymer ?
#
loop_
_entity_poly.entity_id
_entity_poly.type
_entity_poly.pdbx_seq_one_letter_code
_entity_poly.pdbx_strand_id
1 'polypeptide(L)'
;MGWGRTLLLGDIGNRLDIADTERDINHLRRRLRSQSRVDDAQDDRLDRLEEENAQLKLYLAALLRLLVAKGTLSEAELTTFVDVIDAGESEWADEVGGSVLD
;
A
#
# COMPACT_ATOMS: atom_id res chain seq x y z
N MET A 1 11.38 60.64 15.44
CA MET A 1 11.71 59.38 16.13
C MET A 1 10.44 58.56 16.31
N GLY A 2 10.22 57.61 15.40
CA GLY A 2 8.93 56.95 15.23
C GLY A 2 8.78 55.69 16.09
N TRP A 3 8.55 55.86 17.39
CA TRP A 3 8.22 54.74 18.30
C TRP A 3 6.93 54.01 17.88
N GLY A 4 6.01 54.71 17.22
CA GLY A 4 4.78 54.11 16.67
C GLY A 4 4.99 53.17 15.49
N ARG A 5 6.03 53.36 14.65
CA ARG A 5 6.33 52.41 13.55
C ARG A 5 6.95 51.12 14.08
N THR A 6 7.77 51.17 15.13
CA THR A 6 8.39 49.96 15.70
C THR A 6 7.42 49.15 16.56
N LEU A 7 6.50 49.79 17.30
CA LEU A 7 5.48 49.09 18.10
C LEU A 7 4.32 48.53 17.25
N LEU A 8 3.89 49.25 16.20
CA LEU A 8 2.83 48.76 15.30
C LEU A 8 3.32 47.65 14.35
N LEU A 9 4.59 47.64 13.93
CA LEU A 9 5.13 46.58 13.07
C LEU A 9 5.67 45.37 13.86
N GLY A 10 6.03 45.54 15.14
CA GLY A 10 6.59 44.47 15.96
C GLY A 10 5.54 43.53 16.56
N ASP A 11 4.59 44.06 17.35
CA ASP A 11 3.63 43.20 18.08
C ASP A 11 2.52 42.66 17.17
N ILE A 12 2.07 43.46 16.19
CA ILE A 12 1.10 43.02 15.18
C ILE A 12 1.76 42.08 14.18
N GLY A 13 3.01 42.35 13.78
CA GLY A 13 3.80 41.47 12.91
C GLY A 13 4.02 40.09 13.53
N ASN A 14 4.45 40.04 14.80
CA ASN A 14 4.61 38.77 15.50
C ASN A 14 3.28 38.02 15.69
N ARG A 15 2.17 38.71 15.98
CA ARG A 15 0.85 38.06 16.10
C ARG A 15 0.35 37.50 14.77
N LEU A 16 0.60 38.21 13.66
CA LEU A 16 0.25 37.76 12.32
C LEU A 16 1.09 36.54 11.92
N ASP A 17 2.40 36.60 12.17
CA ASP A 17 3.34 35.50 11.89
C ASP A 17 3.02 34.26 12.71
N ILE A 18 2.67 34.41 13.99
CA ILE A 18 2.19 33.32 14.84
C ILE A 18 0.89 32.72 14.28
N ALA A 19 -0.06 33.55 13.85
CA ALA A 19 -1.34 33.08 13.32
C ALA A 19 -1.20 32.37 11.96
N ASP A 20 -0.24 32.78 11.13
CA ASP A 20 0.10 32.12 9.87
C ASP A 20 0.82 30.79 10.14
N THR A 21 1.79 30.77 11.05
CA THR A 21 2.48 29.54 11.49
C THR A 21 1.50 28.53 12.10
N GLU A 22 0.54 28.99 12.88
CA GLU A 22 -0.50 28.13 13.46
C GLU A 22 -1.43 27.56 12.37
N ARG A 23 -1.76 28.34 11.35
CA ARG A 23 -2.50 27.85 10.17
C ARG A 23 -1.70 26.80 9.41
N ASP A 24 -0.41 26.99 9.21
CA ASP A 24 0.47 26.04 8.52
C ASP A 24 0.64 24.74 9.30
N ILE A 25 0.84 24.81 10.62
CA ILE A 25 0.88 23.64 11.50
C ILE A 25 -0.45 22.87 11.44
N ASN A 26 -1.57 23.58 11.47
CA ASN A 26 -2.88 22.94 11.37
C ASN A 26 -3.11 22.30 10.00
N HIS A 27 -2.66 22.93 8.93
CA HIS A 27 -2.71 22.36 7.59
C HIS A 27 -1.82 21.12 7.46
N LEU A 28 -0.59 21.17 7.96
CA LEU A 28 0.34 20.04 7.96
C LEU A 28 -0.21 18.87 8.79
N ARG A 29 -0.75 19.13 9.99
CA ARG A 29 -1.41 18.11 10.82
C ARG A 29 -2.59 17.45 10.11
N ARG A 30 -3.40 18.22 9.38
CA ARG A 30 -4.51 17.68 8.58
C ARG A 30 -4.00 16.77 7.47
N ARG A 31 -2.95 17.18 6.75
CA ARG A 31 -2.32 16.38 5.69
C ARG A 31 -1.72 15.08 6.22
N LEU A 32 -1.00 15.12 7.34
CA LEU A 32 -0.43 13.92 7.96
C LEU A 32 -1.53 12.96 8.43
N ARG A 33 -2.61 13.48 9.03
CA ARG A 33 -3.76 12.66 9.44
C ARG A 33 -4.50 12.07 8.24
N SER A 34 -4.66 12.81 7.15
CA SER A 34 -5.30 12.26 5.94
C SER A 34 -4.43 11.19 5.28
N GLN A 35 -3.11 11.39 5.27
CA GLN A 35 -2.17 10.42 4.72
C GLN A 35 -2.17 9.13 5.54
N SER A 36 -2.00 9.23 6.86
CA SER A 36 -2.08 8.07 7.76
C SER A 36 -3.38 7.28 7.59
N ARG A 37 -4.53 7.94 7.43
CA ARG A 37 -5.81 7.23 7.19
C ARG A 37 -5.89 6.53 5.84
N VAL A 38 -5.20 7.04 4.82
CA VAL A 38 -5.13 6.39 3.51
C VAL A 38 -4.20 5.18 3.61
N ASP A 39 -3.06 5.33 4.28
CA ASP A 39 -2.09 4.25 4.50
C ASP A 39 -2.76 3.10 5.29
N ASP A 40 -3.42 3.40 6.42
CA ASP A 40 -4.15 2.40 7.21
C ASP A 40 -5.22 1.66 6.38
N ALA A 41 -5.94 2.38 5.50
CA ALA A 41 -6.97 1.78 4.65
C ALA A 41 -6.38 0.94 3.50
N GLN A 42 -5.16 1.24 3.06
CA GLN A 42 -4.44 0.44 2.08
C GLN A 42 -3.92 -0.84 2.73
N ASP A 43 -3.36 -0.76 3.93
CA ASP A 43 -2.89 -1.92 4.70
C ASP A 43 -4.05 -2.88 4.99
N ASP A 44 -5.18 -2.38 5.49
CA ASP A 44 -6.41 -3.17 5.69
C ASP A 44 -6.88 -3.88 4.41
N ARG A 45 -6.67 -3.27 3.24
CA ARG A 45 -7.06 -3.84 1.96
C ARG A 45 -6.07 -4.90 1.50
N LEU A 46 -4.77 -4.68 1.72
CA LEU A 46 -3.72 -5.66 1.44
C LEU A 46 -3.94 -6.91 2.29
N ASP A 47 -4.14 -6.76 3.59
CA ASP A 47 -4.38 -7.89 4.51
C ASP A 47 -5.58 -8.74 4.06
N ARG A 48 -6.68 -8.10 3.65
CA ARG A 48 -7.85 -8.82 3.12
C ARG A 48 -7.55 -9.54 1.81
N LEU A 49 -6.83 -8.89 0.90
CA LEU A 49 -6.46 -9.51 -0.38
C LEU A 49 -5.51 -10.69 -0.16
N GLU A 50 -4.59 -10.60 0.79
CA GLU A 50 -3.69 -11.69 1.17
C GLU A 50 -4.48 -12.88 1.74
N GLU A 51 -5.43 -12.60 2.64
CA GLU A 51 -6.29 -13.64 3.22
C GLU A 51 -7.17 -14.32 2.15
N GLU A 52 -7.81 -13.54 1.28
CA GLU A 52 -8.61 -14.05 0.16
C GLU A 52 -7.75 -14.90 -0.78
N ASN A 53 -6.52 -14.46 -1.10
CA ASN A 53 -5.60 -15.21 -1.94
C ASN A 53 -5.20 -16.54 -1.29
N ALA A 54 -4.91 -16.54 0.01
CA ALA A 54 -4.60 -17.75 0.76
C ALA A 54 -5.77 -18.75 0.76
N GLN A 55 -7.01 -18.27 0.93
CA GLN A 55 -8.21 -19.10 0.87
C GLN A 55 -8.42 -19.68 -0.54
N LEU A 56 -8.25 -18.88 -1.59
CA LEU A 56 -8.37 -19.34 -2.98
C LEU A 56 -7.32 -20.40 -3.32
N LYS A 57 -6.07 -20.21 -2.90
CA LYS A 57 -5.00 -21.21 -3.04
C LYS A 57 -5.37 -22.53 -2.36
N LEU A 58 -5.95 -22.47 -1.16
CA LEU A 58 -6.42 -23.65 -0.44
C LEU A 58 -7.56 -24.37 -1.18
N TYR A 59 -8.56 -23.62 -1.67
CA TYR A 59 -9.66 -24.20 -2.45
C TYR A 59 -9.18 -24.85 -3.75
N LEU A 60 -8.25 -24.19 -4.44
CA LEU A 60 -7.64 -24.74 -5.66
C LEU A 60 -6.89 -26.04 -5.34
N ALA A 61 -6.06 -26.06 -4.30
CA ALA A 61 -5.34 -27.26 -3.88
C ALA A 61 -6.29 -28.41 -3.51
N ALA A 62 -7.38 -28.12 -2.81
CA ALA A 62 -8.39 -29.11 -2.46
C ALA A 62 -9.13 -29.65 -3.71
N LEU A 63 -9.47 -28.78 -4.65
CA LEU A 63 -10.11 -29.18 -5.91
C LEU A 63 -9.18 -30.07 -6.74
N LEU A 64 -7.91 -29.70 -6.90
CA LEU A 64 -6.93 -30.48 -7.65
C LEU A 64 -6.75 -31.88 -7.04
N ARG A 65 -6.62 -31.96 -5.70
CA ARG A 65 -6.58 -33.25 -4.99
C ARG A 65 -7.84 -34.09 -5.22
N LEU A 66 -9.02 -33.47 -5.24
CA LEU A 66 -10.28 -34.17 -5.52
C LEU A 66 -10.33 -34.70 -6.96
N LEU A 67 -9.86 -33.93 -7.94
CA LEU A 67 -9.83 -34.32 -9.35
C LEU A 67 -8.87 -35.50 -9.58
N VAL A 68 -7.70 -35.48 -8.94
CA VAL A 68 -6.76 -36.60 -8.95
C VAL A 68 -7.37 -37.85 -8.30
N ALA A 69 -7.99 -37.69 -7.13
CA ALA A 69 -8.64 -38.80 -6.43
C ALA A 69 -9.79 -39.43 -7.24
N LYS A 70 -10.48 -38.64 -8.10
CA LYS A 70 -11.51 -39.13 -9.01
C LYS A 70 -10.96 -39.72 -10.32
N GLY A 71 -9.65 -39.67 -10.54
CA GLY A 71 -9.00 -40.10 -11.78
C GLY A 71 -9.36 -39.26 -13.00
N THR A 72 -9.88 -38.04 -12.79
CA THR A 72 -10.16 -37.09 -13.88
C THR A 72 -8.89 -36.42 -14.38
N LEU A 73 -7.90 -36.30 -13.50
CA LEU A 73 -6.57 -35.76 -13.79
C LEU A 73 -5.53 -36.74 -13.25
N SER A 74 -4.49 -37.05 -14.02
CA SER A 74 -3.35 -37.84 -13.51
C SER A 74 -2.38 -36.95 -12.73
N GLU A 75 -1.57 -37.56 -11.85
CA GLU A 75 -0.52 -36.84 -11.13
C GLU A 75 0.52 -36.23 -12.09
N ALA A 76 0.82 -36.89 -13.21
CA ALA A 76 1.77 -36.40 -14.21
C ALA A 76 1.25 -35.13 -14.93
N GLU A 77 -0.03 -35.10 -15.28
CA GLU A 77 -0.69 -33.92 -15.86
C GLU A 77 -0.71 -32.76 -14.87
N LEU A 78 -0.93 -33.04 -13.58
CA LEU A 78 -0.87 -32.04 -12.53
C LEU A 78 0.51 -31.41 -12.40
N THR A 79 1.56 -32.24 -12.37
CA THR A 79 2.95 -31.76 -12.26
C THR A 79 3.30 -30.86 -13.45
N THR A 80 2.95 -31.29 -14.66
CA THR A 80 3.20 -30.49 -15.88
C THR A 80 2.47 -29.14 -15.82
N PHE A 81 1.25 -29.11 -15.29
CA PHE A 81 0.49 -27.88 -15.12
C PHE A 81 1.14 -26.94 -14.10
N VAL A 82 1.66 -27.47 -12.99
CA VAL A 82 2.40 -26.68 -11.99
C VAL A 82 3.69 -26.12 -12.59
N ASP A 83 4.46 -26.93 -13.32
CA ASP A 83 5.72 -26.50 -13.94
C ASP A 83 5.54 -25.33 -14.92
N VAL A 84 4.43 -25.30 -15.68
CA VAL A 84 4.09 -24.19 -16.58
C VAL A 84 3.76 -22.91 -15.82
N ILE A 85 3.08 -23.02 -14.67
CA ILE A 85 2.74 -21.87 -13.83
C ILE A 85 4.00 -21.29 -13.18
N ASP A 86 4.85 -22.14 -12.60
CA ASP A 86 6.08 -21.72 -11.92
C ASP A 86 7.05 -21.02 -12.90
N ALA A 87 7.14 -21.50 -14.14
CA ALA A 87 7.94 -20.84 -15.18
C ALA A 87 7.44 -19.41 -15.49
N GLY A 88 6.12 -19.19 -15.51
CA GLY A 88 5.52 -17.87 -15.74
C GLY A 88 5.67 -16.91 -14.55
N GLU A 89 5.64 -17.42 -13.32
CA GLU A 89 5.86 -16.61 -12.11
C GLU A 89 7.30 -16.07 -12.04
N SER A 90 8.28 -16.85 -12.50
CA SER A 90 9.68 -16.41 -12.58
C SER A 90 9.87 -15.24 -13.56
N GLU A 91 9.23 -15.25 -14.72
CA GLU A 91 9.34 -14.15 -15.71
C GLU A 91 8.69 -12.85 -15.19
N TRP A 92 7.56 -12.97 -14.48
CA TRP A 92 6.87 -11.83 -13.88
C TRP A 92 7.67 -11.21 -12.72
N ALA A 93 8.30 -12.05 -11.88
CA ALA A 93 9.13 -11.60 -10.78
C ALA A 93 10.37 -10.81 -11.26
N ASP A 94 10.99 -11.25 -12.35
CA ASP A 94 12.13 -10.56 -12.96
C ASP A 94 11.74 -9.20 -13.56
N GLU A 95 10.57 -9.09 -14.18
CA GLU A 95 10.06 -7.83 -14.76
C GLU A 95 9.74 -6.78 -13.68
N VAL A 96 9.12 -7.21 -12.57
CA VAL A 96 8.79 -6.31 -11.45
C VAL A 96 10.03 -5.98 -10.62
N GLY A 97 10.94 -6.94 -10.41
CA GLY A 97 12.20 -6.73 -9.67
C GLY A 97 13.17 -5.78 -10.37
N GLY A 98 13.19 -5.74 -11.70
CA GLY A 98 13.98 -4.81 -12.49
C GLY A 98 13.47 -3.35 -12.46
N SER A 99 12.18 -3.14 -12.24
CA SER A 99 11.53 -1.82 -12.24
C SER A 99 11.70 -1.03 -10.92
N VAL A 100 12.03 -1.70 -9.82
CA VAL A 100 12.14 -1.08 -8.48
C VAL A 100 13.56 -0.54 -8.20
N LEU A 101 14.54 -0.82 -9.08
CA LEU A 101 15.95 -0.43 -8.90
C LEU A 101 16.47 0.66 -9.87
N ASP A 102 15.62 1.19 -10.75
CA ASP A 102 15.90 2.37 -11.61
C ASP A 102 15.13 3.62 -11.12
#